data_AF-A0A923L2P7-F1
#
_entry.id   AF-A0A923L2P7-F1
#
_cell.length_a   1.000
_cell.length_b   1.000
_cell.length_c   1.000
_cell.angle_alpha   90.00
_cell.angle_beta   90.00
_cell.angle_gamma   90.00
#
_symmetry.space_group_name_H-M   'P 1'
#
loop_
_entity.id
_entity.type
_entity.pdbx_description
1 polymer ?
#
loop_
_entity_poly.entity_id
_entity_poly.type
_entity_poly.pdbx_seq_one_letter_code
_entity_poly.pdbx_strand_id
1 'polypeptide(L)'
;MVISIIFISTITIPIIIAARKNENRRPPRKISYVIVGLLLLHWVFFLTSGYALLPTNIADAIFLPVWLVLCGAGAITAIYEFKDNKVFAIPVAGLTTISLLFSFFIYGLSKM
;
A
#
# COMPACT_ATOMS: atom_id res chain seq x y z
N MET A 1 13.32 -8.40 -9.55
CA MET A 1 12.40 -9.46 -9.09
C MET A 1 12.68 -9.92 -7.66
N VAL A 2 13.87 -10.44 -7.34
CA VAL A 2 14.21 -10.90 -5.97
C VAL A 2 14.11 -9.78 -4.92
N ILE A 3 14.65 -8.59 -5.21
CA ILE A 3 14.56 -7.42 -4.31
C ILE A 3 13.10 -6.98 -4.08
N SER A 4 12.29 -6.99 -5.14
CA SER A 4 10.86 -6.67 -5.08
C SER A 4 10.08 -7.64 -4.18
N ILE A 5 10.40 -8.94 -4.27
CA ILE A 5 9.80 -9.99 -3.44
C ILE A 5 10.22 -9.83 -1.97
N ILE A 6 11.50 -9.52 -1.72
CA ILE A 6 12.00 -9.25 -0.36
C ILE A 6 11.29 -8.03 0.23
N PHE A 7 11.13 -6.95 -0.54
CA PHE A 7 10.42 -5.76 -0.09
C PHE A 7 8.96 -6.05 0.26
N ILE A 8 8.22 -6.72 -0.63
CA ILE A 8 6.81 -7.06 -0.41
C ILE A 8 6.64 -8.01 0.78
N SER A 9 7.48 -9.04 0.90
CA SER A 9 7.44 -10.00 2.01
C SER A 9 7.75 -9.35 3.35
N THR A 10 8.72 -8.43 3.40
CA THR A 10 9.06 -7.67 4.61
C THR A 10 7.89 -6.83 5.11
N ILE A 11 6.98 -6.40 4.23
CA ILE A 11 5.79 -5.61 4.60
C ILE A 11 4.58 -6.50 4.89
N THR A 12 4.34 -7.55 4.10
CA THR A 12 3.18 -8.44 4.28
C THR A 12 3.28 -9.35 5.50
N ILE A 13 4.47 -9.85 5.83
CA ILE A 13 4.67 -10.76 6.96
C ILE A 13 4.31 -10.09 8.31
N PRO A 14 4.79 -8.86 8.62
CA PRO A 14 4.37 -8.16 9.83
C PRO A 14 2.86 -7.92 9.90
N ILE A 15 2.23 -7.59 8.76
CA ILE A 15 0.77 -7.37 8.69
C ILE A 15 0.00 -8.64 8.99
N ILE A 16 0.44 -9.79 8.47
CA ILE A 16 -0.19 -11.09 8.72
C ILE A 16 0.03 -11.53 10.17
N ILE A 17 1.23 -11.31 10.72
CA ILE A 17 1.53 -11.62 12.12
C ILE A 17 0.69 -10.73 13.04
N ALA A 18 0.56 -9.43 12.74
CA ALA A 18 -0.27 -8.49 13.47
C ALA A 18 -1.76 -8.86 13.46
N ALA A 19 -2.23 -9.42 12.34
CA ALA A 19 -3.58 -9.92 12.18
C ALA A 19 -3.84 -11.20 13.00
N ARG A 20 -2.84 -12.08 13.13
CA ARG A 20 -2.94 -13.36 13.88
C ARG A 20 -2.67 -13.24 15.37
N LYS A 21 -1.74 -12.37 15.79
CA LYS A 21 -1.38 -12.12 17.18
C LYS A 21 -2.44 -11.25 17.84
N ASN A 22 -3.66 -11.79 17.90
CA ASN A 22 -4.85 -11.06 18.27
C ASN A 22 -5.59 -11.78 19.40
N GLU A 23 -4.85 -12.14 20.45
CA GLU A 23 -5.39 -12.86 21.61
C GLU A 23 -6.23 -11.93 22.52
N ASN A 24 -6.15 -10.60 22.36
CA ASN A 24 -6.84 -9.62 23.23
C ASN A 24 -7.33 -8.33 22.54
N ARG A 25 -7.30 -8.21 21.20
CA ARG A 25 -7.76 -6.99 20.48
C ARG A 25 -8.79 -7.31 19.41
N ARG A 26 -9.60 -6.32 19.05
CA ARG A 26 -10.56 -6.46 17.95
C ARG A 26 -9.79 -6.68 16.64
N PRO A 27 -10.18 -7.66 15.81
CA PRO A 27 -9.52 -7.87 14.54
C PRO A 27 -9.70 -6.65 13.64
N PRO A 28 -8.72 -6.34 12.77
CA PRO A 28 -8.87 -5.27 11.77
C PRO A 28 -10.13 -5.45 10.95
N ARG A 29 -10.74 -4.34 10.54
CA ARG A 29 -11.96 -4.38 9.71
C ARG A 29 -11.67 -5.07 8.38
N LYS A 30 -12.67 -5.78 7.84
CA LYS A 30 -12.55 -6.45 6.54
C LYS A 30 -12.10 -5.50 5.43
N ILE A 31 -12.58 -4.25 5.45
CA ILE A 31 -12.21 -3.23 4.47
C ILE A 31 -10.75 -2.80 4.59
N SER A 32 -10.19 -2.84 5.81
CA SER A 32 -8.78 -2.53 6.08
C SER A 32 -7.86 -3.54 5.37
N TYR A 33 -8.22 -4.82 5.37
CA TYR A 33 -7.49 -5.84 4.60
C TYR A 33 -7.59 -5.62 3.09
N VAL A 34 -8.76 -5.21 2.59
CA VAL A 34 -8.95 -4.92 1.16
C VAL A 34 -8.05 -3.75 0.73
N ILE A 35 -8.05 -2.65 1.48
CA ILE A 35 -7.24 -1.47 1.17
C ILE A 35 -5.76 -1.80 1.17
N VAL A 36 -5.29 -2.53 2.18
CA VAL A 36 -3.88 -2.99 2.26
C VAL A 36 -3.54 -3.92 1.10
N GLY A 37 -4.44 -4.86 0.77
CA GLY A 37 -4.27 -5.77 -0.37
C GLY A 37 -4.16 -5.02 -1.70
N LEU A 38 -5.02 -4.02 -1.93
CA LEU A 38 -4.95 -3.18 -3.13
C LEU A 38 -3.65 -2.37 -3.18
N LEU A 39 -3.22 -1.79 -2.06
CA LEU A 39 -1.99 -1.01 -2.00
C LEU A 39 -0.76 -1.89 -2.30
N LEU A 40 -0.74 -3.12 -1.77
CA LEU A 40 0.30 -4.10 -2.07
C LEU A 40 0.27 -4.55 -3.54
N LEU A 41 -0.92 -4.78 -4.09
CA LEU A 41 -1.08 -5.14 -5.49
C LEU A 41 -0.58 -4.01 -6.41
N HIS A 42 -0.85 -2.75 -6.05
CA HIS A 42 -0.34 -1.59 -6.77
C HIS A 42 1.20 -1.54 -6.75
N TRP A 43 1.82 -1.82 -5.60
CA TRP A 43 3.27 -1.97 -5.49
C TRP A 43 3.84 -3.09 -6.35
N VAL A 44 3.18 -4.25 -6.39
CA VAL A 44 3.56 -5.35 -7.28
C VAL A 44 3.53 -4.88 -8.72
N PHE A 45 2.41 -4.28 -9.16
CA PHE A 45 2.25 -3.76 -10.52
C PHE A 45 3.32 -2.73 -10.89
N PHE A 46 3.70 -1.85 -9.96
CA PHE A 46 4.78 -0.90 -10.18
C PHE A 46 6.14 -1.60 -10.31
N LEU A 47 6.49 -2.48 -9.38
CA LEU A 47 7.81 -3.14 -9.32
C LEU A 47 8.05 -4.17 -10.41
N THR A 48 6.98 -4.74 -10.99
CA THR A 48 7.06 -5.70 -12.11
C THR A 48 6.86 -5.04 -13.47
N SER A 49 6.77 -3.72 -13.54
CA SER A 49 6.40 -2.98 -14.75
C SER A 49 5.07 -3.46 -15.35
N GLY A 50 4.12 -3.89 -14.53
CA GLY A 50 2.81 -4.38 -14.95
C GLY A 50 1.99 -3.33 -15.72
N TYR A 51 2.22 -2.04 -15.45
CA TYR A 51 1.61 -0.96 -16.23
C TYR A 51 2.10 -0.88 -17.68
N ALA A 52 3.25 -1.48 -18.03
CA ALA A 52 3.71 -1.59 -19.41
C ALA A 52 2.87 -2.55 -20.27
N LEU A 53 2.00 -3.36 -19.64
CA LEU A 53 1.01 -4.18 -20.34
C LEU A 53 -0.17 -3.35 -20.88
N LEU A 54 -0.33 -2.11 -20.39
CA LEU A 54 -1.37 -1.19 -20.82
C LEU A 54 -0.81 -0.23 -21.88
N PRO A 55 -1.65 0.28 -22.79
CA PRO A 55 -1.30 1.43 -23.63
C PRO A 55 -0.78 2.60 -22.78
N THR A 56 0.28 3.26 -23.23
CA THR A 56 0.99 4.31 -22.47
C THR A 56 0.04 5.43 -22.02
N ASN A 57 -0.84 5.89 -22.91
CA ASN A 57 -1.85 6.89 -22.61
C ASN A 57 -2.80 6.50 -21.47
N ILE A 58 -3.13 5.21 -21.35
CA ILE A 58 -4.00 4.69 -20.29
C ILE A 58 -3.20 4.55 -19.00
N ALA A 59 -2.00 3.95 -19.08
CA ALA A 59 -1.12 3.76 -17.93
C ALA A 59 -0.82 5.09 -17.23
N ASP A 60 -0.39 6.10 -17.99
CA ASP A 60 -0.05 7.43 -17.44
C ASP A 60 -1.27 8.13 -16.81
N ALA A 61 -2.45 7.95 -17.41
CA ALA A 61 -3.69 8.55 -16.91
C ALA A 61 -4.18 7.93 -15.59
N ILE A 62 -3.96 6.64 -15.35
CA ILE A 62 -4.52 5.94 -14.18
C ILE A 62 -3.50 5.73 -13.06
N PHE A 63 -2.23 5.60 -13.39
CA PHE A 63 -1.20 5.16 -12.45
C PHE A 63 -1.14 6.06 -11.20
N LEU A 64 -0.87 7.35 -11.42
CA LEU A 64 -0.71 8.31 -10.33
C LEU A 64 -2.02 8.61 -9.58
N PRO A 65 -3.17 8.86 -10.25
CA PRO A 65 -4.42 9.07 -9.53
C PRO A 65 -4.84 7.89 -8.66
N VAL A 66 -4.71 6.66 -9.16
CA VAL A 66 -5.02 5.45 -8.37
C VAL A 66 -4.07 5.33 -7.19
N TRP A 67 -2.77 5.59 -7.38
CA TRP A 67 -1.81 5.52 -6.29
C TRP A 67 -2.12 6.52 -5.18
N LEU A 68 -2.48 7.78 -5.53
CA LEU A 68 -2.88 8.80 -4.56
C LEU A 68 -4.16 8.44 -3.81
N VAL A 69 -5.17 7.91 -4.49
CA VAL A 69 -6.40 7.43 -3.84
C VAL A 69 -6.11 6.30 -2.86
N LEU A 70 -5.25 5.35 -3.24
CA LEU A 70 -4.84 4.26 -2.35
C LEU A 70 -4.03 4.75 -1.16
N CYS A 71 -3.18 5.79 -1.34
CA CYS A 71 -2.50 6.43 -0.22
C CYS A 71 -3.48 7.08 0.75
N GLY A 72 -4.48 7.81 0.25
CA GLY A 72 -5.53 8.40 1.08
C GLY A 72 -6.31 7.34 1.85
N ALA A 73 -6.73 6.27 1.17
CA ALA A 73 -7.43 5.14 1.80
C ALA A 73 -6.55 4.42 2.83
N GLY A 74 -5.26 4.23 2.55
CA GLY A 74 -4.28 3.64 3.47
C GLY A 74 -4.07 4.48 4.72
N ALA A 75 -4.00 5.80 4.58
CA ALA A 75 -3.86 6.73 5.70
C ALA A 75 -5.09 6.70 6.61
N ILE A 76 -6.29 6.74 6.00
CA ILE A 76 -7.56 6.61 6.72
C ILE A 76 -7.62 5.28 7.47
N THR A 77 -7.23 4.19 6.80
CA THR A 77 -7.18 2.84 7.40
C THR A 77 -6.24 2.80 8.60
N ALA A 78 -5.03 3.36 8.46
CA ALA A 78 -4.08 3.43 9.56
C ALA A 78 -4.62 4.22 10.75
N ILE A 79 -5.26 5.38 10.52
CA ILE A 79 -5.85 6.20 11.59
C ILE A 79 -6.97 5.46 12.31
N TYR A 80 -7.89 4.82 11.58
CA TYR A 80 -9.00 4.08 12.18
C TYR A 80 -8.49 2.87 12.99
N GLU A 81 -7.56 2.10 12.42
CA GLU A 81 -7.02 0.90 13.07
C GLU A 81 -6.02 1.23 14.17
N PHE A 82 -5.50 2.46 14.28
CA PHE A 82 -4.58 2.83 15.35
C PHE A 82 -5.21 2.76 16.75
N LYS A 83 -6.54 2.93 16.84
CA LYS A 83 -7.28 2.83 18.10
C LYS A 83 -7.48 1.37 18.52
N ASP A 84 -7.90 0.53 17.59
CA ASP A 84 -8.29 -0.85 17.86
C ASP A 84 -7.11 -1.85 17.74
N ASN A 85 -6.24 -1.67 16.74
CA ASN A 85 -5.12 -2.56 16.44
C ASN A 85 -3.87 -1.80 15.95
N LYS A 86 -3.13 -1.21 16.91
CA LYS A 86 -1.85 -0.53 16.64
C LYS A 86 -0.82 -1.39 15.89
N VAL A 87 -0.79 -2.70 16.13
CA VAL A 87 0.19 -3.61 15.51
C VAL A 87 -0.07 -3.73 14.01
N PHE A 88 -1.34 -3.69 13.59
CA PHE A 88 -1.73 -3.63 12.18
C PHE A 88 -1.56 -2.22 11.61
N ALA A 89 -1.94 -1.18 12.36
CA ALA A 89 -1.92 0.19 11.90
C ALA A 89 -0.51 0.72 11.57
N ILE A 90 0.51 0.35 12.36
CA ILE A 90 1.89 0.86 12.18
C ILE A 90 2.48 0.44 10.82
N PRO A 91 2.48 -0.85 10.42
CA PRO A 91 2.91 -1.26 9.09
C PRO A 91 2.11 -0.60 7.97
N VAL A 92 0.80 -0.44 8.13
CA VAL A 92 -0.06 0.22 7.12
C VAL A 92 0.31 1.70 6.98
N ALA A 93 0.55 2.41 8.08
CA ALA A 93 1.03 3.79 8.07
C ALA A 93 2.40 3.91 7.38
N GLY A 94 3.32 2.97 7.65
CA GLY A 94 4.63 2.92 7.01
C GLY A 94 4.51 2.71 5.50
N LEU A 95 3.78 1.68 5.07
CA LEU A 95 3.54 1.39 3.65
C LEU A 95 2.87 2.57 2.94
N THR A 96 1.88 3.19 3.58
CA THR A 96 1.18 4.36 3.04
C THR A 96 2.13 5.55 2.88
N THR A 97 2.95 5.85 3.89
CA THR A 97 3.92 6.95 3.84
C THR A 97 4.92 6.77 2.70
N ILE A 98 5.49 5.57 2.56
CA ILE A 98 6.42 5.25 1.46
C ILE A 98 5.72 5.40 0.10
N SER A 99 4.48 4.90 -0.02
CA SER A 99 3.67 5.02 -1.24
C SER A 99 3.42 6.47 -1.65
N LEU A 100 3.12 7.32 -0.67
CA LEU A 100 2.85 8.74 -0.87
C LEU A 100 4.13 9.50 -1.28
N LEU A 101 5.28 9.17 -0.69
CA LEU A 101 6.58 9.69 -1.12
C LEU A 101 6.89 9.33 -2.58
N PHE A 102 6.66 8.09 -2.99
CA PHE A 102 6.85 7.66 -4.38
C PHE A 102 5.89 8.37 -5.33
N SER A 103 4.63 8.52 -4.95
CA SER A 103 3.64 9.25 -5.75
C SER A 103 4.07 10.70 -5.99
N PHE A 104 4.53 11.41 -4.94
CA PHE A 104 5.05 12.76 -5.08
C PHE A 104 6.33 12.84 -5.90
N PHE A 105 7.25 11.89 -5.72
CA PHE A 105 8.48 11.83 -6.51
C PHE A 105 8.18 11.68 -8.01
N ILE A 106 7.27 10.77 -8.37
CA ILE A 106 6.87 10.55 -9.77
C ILE A 106 6.12 11.76 -10.33
N TYR A 107 5.22 12.35 -9.55
CA TYR A 107 4.54 13.58 -9.95
C TYR A 107 5.53 14.73 -10.21
N GLY A 108 6.55 14.87 -9.35
CA GLY A 108 7.63 15.83 -9.53
C GLY A 108 8.43 15.60 -10.81
N LEU A 109 8.81 14.34 -11.07
CA LEU A 109 9.51 13.96 -12.31
C LEU A 109 8.67 14.19 -13.57
N SER A 110 7.36 13.95 -13.52
CA SER A 110 6.47 14.16 -14.67
C SER A 110 6.27 15.64 -15.05
N LYS A 111 6.66 16.56 -14.17
CA LYS A 111 6.55 18.01 -14.36
C LYS A 111 7.86 18.66 -14.84
N MET A 112 8.95 17.89 -14.90
CA MET A 112 10.26 18.31 -15.44
C MET A 112 10.36 17.91 -16.91
#